data_AF-A0A959AKP4-F1
#
_entry.id   AF-A0A959AKP4-F1
#
_cell.length_a   1.000
_cell.length_b   1.000
_cell.length_c   1.000
_cell.angle_alpha   90.00
_cell.angle_beta   90.00
_cell.angle_gamma   90.00
#
_symmetry.space_group_name_H-M   'P 1'
#
loop_
_entity.id
_entity.type
_entity.pdbx_description
1 polymer ?
#
loop_
_entity_poly.entity_id
_entity_poly.type
_entity_poly.pdbx_seq_one_letter_code
_entity_poly.pdbx_strand_id
1 'polypeptide(L)'
;MIKNRLPACLLLLLFPFFLRSQSTSNDCANAQLLCNKNLVTVPFFNGAGSNTSEVGTPSCLEFPFPESHSSWFKWTIETSGSLGFTILPINEQDDFDFVLYRLQGDLSQYDLREELRCLAYGPEMGESKSVGQNCTGATGLVAGAAPTAFGEGCPVGVENFLELVSVESGESYILFVNNFRSSNGFLLEFSGTCTFKEIAGPCNTSTSTVLNNLQDAVLDVSEVVPNPATDAAQINLTATRALAGQLLLIDLNGRIRKSNPLTIMPGENILSLDVSLLEPGVFFVKIRLEGHTYLARFYKH
;
A
#
# COMPACT_ATOMS: atom_id res chain seq x y z
N MET A 1 -11.87 12.13 -73.66
CA MET A 1 -12.15 13.06 -72.54
C MET A 1 -12.16 12.25 -71.25
N ILE A 2 -11.03 12.24 -70.54
CA ILE A 2 -10.81 11.50 -69.29
C ILE A 2 -10.63 12.55 -68.19
N LYS A 3 -11.47 12.54 -67.16
CA LYS A 3 -11.11 13.05 -65.81
C LYS A 3 -11.86 12.24 -64.75
N ASN A 4 -11.22 11.15 -64.32
CA ASN A 4 -11.50 10.48 -63.05
C ASN A 4 -11.33 11.49 -61.92
N ARG A 5 -12.33 11.62 -61.05
CA ARG A 5 -12.18 12.29 -59.75
C ARG A 5 -12.08 11.21 -58.68
N LEU A 6 -10.89 11.02 -58.13
CA LEU A 6 -10.70 10.28 -56.87
C LEU A 6 -11.40 11.03 -55.74
N PRO A 7 -12.15 10.36 -54.84
CA PRO A 7 -12.43 10.93 -53.54
C PRO A 7 -11.16 10.80 -52.69
N ALA A 8 -10.76 11.91 -52.08
CA ALA A 8 -9.62 11.98 -51.17
C ALA A 8 -9.85 11.01 -49.99
N CYS A 9 -9.00 9.98 -49.92
CA CYS A 9 -8.91 9.10 -48.77
C CYS A 9 -8.29 9.91 -47.63
N LEU A 10 -9.11 10.37 -46.69
CA LEU A 10 -8.67 11.01 -45.46
C LEU A 10 -8.01 9.93 -44.60
N LEU A 11 -6.69 9.80 -44.73
CA LEU A 11 -5.87 8.94 -43.89
C LEU A 11 -5.84 9.56 -42.48
N LEU A 12 -6.74 9.10 -41.61
CA LEU A 12 -6.70 9.41 -40.19
C LEU A 12 -5.41 8.77 -39.63
N LEU A 13 -4.37 9.58 -39.45
CA LEU A 13 -3.18 9.20 -38.69
C LEU A 13 -3.64 8.91 -37.26
N LEU A 14 -3.89 7.64 -36.97
CA LEU A 14 -3.93 7.11 -35.61
C LEU A 14 -2.53 7.33 -35.03
N PHE A 15 -2.29 8.51 -34.46
CA PHE A 15 -1.23 8.67 -33.49
C PHE A 15 -1.58 7.69 -32.36
N PRO A 16 -0.79 6.64 -32.11
CA PRO A 16 -0.95 5.92 -30.86
C PRO A 16 -0.68 6.96 -29.78
N PHE A 17 -1.75 7.42 -29.13
CA PHE A 17 -1.63 7.92 -27.77
C PHE A 17 -1.03 6.74 -27.02
N PHE A 18 0.29 6.73 -26.88
CA PHE A 18 0.94 5.95 -25.86
C PHE A 18 0.37 6.49 -24.57
N LEU A 19 -0.70 5.86 -24.09
CA LEU A 19 -1.01 5.85 -22.68
C LEU A 19 0.26 5.26 -22.05
N ARG A 20 1.14 6.12 -21.56
CA ARG A 20 2.18 5.69 -20.64
C ARG A 20 1.42 5.08 -19.47
N SER A 21 1.39 3.75 -19.42
CA SER A 21 1.12 3.06 -18.17
C SER A 21 2.01 3.72 -17.13
N GLN A 22 1.44 4.14 -16.01
CA GLN A 22 2.20 4.70 -14.90
C GLN A 22 3.32 3.70 -14.58
N SER A 23 4.55 4.22 -14.51
CA SER A 23 5.78 3.44 -14.40
C SER A 23 5.67 2.46 -13.24
N THR A 24 5.91 1.18 -13.52
CA THR A 24 6.16 0.13 -12.54
C THR A 24 7.34 0.58 -11.68
N SER A 25 7.05 1.05 -10.46
CA SER A 25 8.06 1.52 -9.50
C SER A 25 8.74 0.35 -8.79
N ASN A 26 9.08 -0.68 -9.57
CA ASN A 26 9.62 -1.94 -9.09
C ASN A 26 11.14 -1.93 -9.10
N ASP A 27 11.75 -0.90 -9.71
CA ASP A 27 13.18 -0.65 -9.66
C ASP A 27 13.49 0.59 -8.79
N CYS A 28 14.51 0.51 -7.94
CA CYS A 28 15.02 1.56 -7.05
C CYS A 28 15.34 2.86 -7.81
N ALA A 29 15.96 2.74 -8.99
CA ALA A 29 16.27 3.88 -9.86
C ALA A 29 15.00 4.66 -10.27
N ASN A 30 13.86 3.96 -10.37
CA ASN A 30 12.56 4.49 -10.76
C ASN A 30 11.59 4.62 -9.57
N ALA A 31 12.10 4.62 -8.34
CA ALA A 31 11.30 4.70 -7.13
C ALA A 31 10.29 5.86 -7.17
N GLN A 32 9.06 5.57 -6.75
CA GLN A 32 7.94 6.49 -6.77
C GLN A 32 8.21 7.65 -5.81
N LEU A 33 8.18 8.87 -6.35
CA LEU A 33 8.34 10.08 -5.56
C LEU A 33 7.05 10.38 -4.76
N LEU A 34 7.19 10.50 -3.44
CA LEU A 34 6.13 10.92 -2.53
C LEU A 34 6.38 12.36 -2.06
N CYS A 35 5.38 13.21 -2.25
CA CYS A 35 5.46 14.65 -1.96
C CYS A 35 4.63 15.06 -0.74
N ASN A 36 3.85 14.11 -0.22
CA ASN A 36 3.05 14.23 0.99
C ASN A 36 2.84 12.82 1.58
N LYS A 37 2.18 12.78 2.73
CA LYS A 37 1.82 11.56 3.46
C LYS A 37 0.47 10.99 3.05
N ASN A 38 -0.04 11.32 1.86
CA ASN A 38 -1.30 10.73 1.40
C ASN A 38 -1.18 9.21 1.33
N LEU A 39 -2.31 8.52 1.51
CA LEU A 39 -2.39 7.08 1.38
C LEU A 39 -1.84 6.66 0.02
N VAL A 40 -0.86 5.77 0.00
CA VAL A 40 -0.35 5.17 -1.23
C VAL A 40 -1.01 3.81 -1.42
N THR A 41 -1.42 3.54 -2.65
CA THR A 41 -2.13 2.31 -3.01
C THR A 41 -1.37 1.58 -4.11
N VAL A 42 -0.91 0.38 -3.79
CA VAL A 42 -0.37 -0.58 -4.76
C VAL A 42 -1.42 -1.69 -4.89
N PRO A 43 -2.19 -1.79 -5.98
CA PRO A 43 -3.26 -2.79 -6.09
C PRO A 43 -2.71 -4.20 -6.31
N PHE A 44 -1.62 -4.33 -7.06
CA PHE A 44 -0.91 -5.58 -7.32
C PHE A 44 0.52 -5.26 -7.76
N PHE A 45 1.39 -6.26 -7.65
CA PHE A 45 2.75 -6.21 -8.17
C PHE A 45 2.84 -6.86 -9.55
N ASN A 46 3.73 -6.31 -10.38
CA ASN A 46 4.07 -6.87 -11.69
C ASN A 46 5.53 -7.35 -11.70
N GLY A 47 5.89 -8.18 -10.72
CA GLY A 47 7.24 -8.70 -10.52
C GLY A 47 8.22 -7.71 -9.89
N ALA A 48 9.49 -8.09 -9.89
CA ALA A 48 10.62 -7.42 -9.22
C ALA A 48 11.31 -6.32 -10.04
N GLY A 49 10.73 -5.92 -11.17
CA GLY A 49 11.40 -5.00 -12.09
C GLY A 49 12.52 -5.65 -12.90
N SER A 50 13.43 -4.82 -13.40
CA SER A 50 14.56 -5.23 -14.25
C SER A 50 15.82 -5.54 -13.45
N ASN A 51 15.97 -4.98 -12.24
CA ASN A 51 17.16 -5.12 -11.42
C ASN A 51 16.86 -5.74 -10.04
N THR A 52 16.89 -7.06 -9.97
CA THR A 52 16.47 -7.82 -8.77
C THR A 52 17.56 -7.98 -7.69
N SER A 53 18.61 -7.16 -7.74
CA SER A 53 19.74 -7.22 -6.79
C SER A 53 20.02 -5.89 -6.11
N GLU A 54 19.22 -4.87 -6.43
CA GLU A 54 19.45 -3.51 -5.99
C GLU A 54 19.02 -3.27 -4.55
N VAL A 55 18.40 -4.24 -3.87
CA VAL A 55 18.22 -4.22 -2.41
C VAL A 55 19.54 -4.36 -1.65
N GLY A 56 20.55 -4.99 -2.26
CA GLY A 56 21.86 -5.19 -1.64
C GLY A 56 21.84 -6.29 -0.57
N THR A 57 22.47 -6.03 0.58
CA THR A 57 22.61 -6.99 1.70
C THR A 57 22.11 -6.38 3.02
N PRO A 58 20.82 -6.04 3.13
CA PRO A 58 20.30 -5.46 4.35
C PRO A 58 20.27 -6.49 5.49
N SER A 59 20.26 -6.03 6.74
CA SER A 59 20.54 -6.84 7.92
C SER A 59 19.54 -7.98 8.18
N CYS A 60 18.32 -7.86 7.67
CA CYS A 60 17.24 -8.83 7.87
C CYS A 60 16.97 -9.76 6.67
N LEU A 61 17.61 -9.54 5.51
CA LEU A 61 17.41 -10.39 4.33
C LEU A 61 18.62 -11.29 4.11
N GLU A 62 18.41 -12.61 4.06
CA GLU A 62 19.48 -13.54 3.70
C GLU A 62 19.96 -13.28 2.26
N PHE A 63 21.27 -13.35 2.04
CA PHE A 63 21.87 -13.18 0.72
C PHE A 63 22.18 -14.54 0.07
N PRO A 64 21.77 -14.79 -1.20
CA PRO A 64 21.09 -13.86 -2.09
C PRO A 64 19.59 -13.75 -1.78
N PHE A 65 19.08 -12.52 -1.67
CA PHE A 65 17.64 -12.29 -1.52
C PHE A 65 16.97 -12.29 -2.89
N PRO A 66 15.97 -13.15 -3.15
CA PRO A 66 15.25 -13.16 -4.40
C PRO A 66 14.14 -12.10 -4.36
N GLU A 67 14.45 -10.88 -4.78
CA GLU A 67 13.44 -9.85 -5.02
C GLU A 67 12.39 -10.40 -6.00
N SER A 68 11.11 -10.34 -5.61
CA SER A 68 10.03 -11.06 -6.31
C SER A 68 8.88 -10.15 -6.73
N HIS A 69 8.28 -9.43 -5.78
CA HIS A 69 7.15 -8.55 -6.00
C HIS A 69 7.39 -7.25 -5.24
N SER A 70 8.12 -6.34 -5.87
CA SER A 70 8.67 -5.17 -5.18
C SER A 70 8.08 -3.83 -5.61
N SER A 71 8.14 -2.88 -4.69
CA SER A 71 7.87 -1.47 -4.96
C SER A 71 8.79 -0.60 -4.13
N TRP A 72 9.28 0.46 -4.75
CA TRP A 72 10.21 1.42 -4.18
C TRP A 72 9.57 2.79 -4.07
N PHE A 73 9.74 3.47 -2.95
CA PHE A 73 9.22 4.83 -2.72
C PHE A 73 10.33 5.73 -2.21
N LYS A 74 10.36 7.00 -2.63
CA LYS A 74 11.35 7.97 -2.15
C LYS A 74 10.73 9.32 -1.84
N TRP A 75 11.26 10.02 -0.85
CA TRP A 75 10.80 11.34 -0.43
C TRP A 75 11.87 12.12 0.31
N THR A 76 11.63 13.42 0.48
CA THR A 76 12.46 14.31 1.29
C THR A 76 11.63 14.85 2.46
N ILE A 77 12.23 14.97 3.63
CA ILE A 77 11.60 15.55 4.82
C ILE A 77 11.63 17.08 4.74
N GLU A 78 10.48 17.71 4.98
CA GLU A 78 10.37 19.18 5.06
C GLU A 78 10.46 19.65 6.52
N THR A 79 9.73 19.01 7.45
CA THR A 79 9.85 19.31 8.88
C THR A 79 10.32 18.08 9.65
N SER A 80 11.36 18.26 10.47
CA SER A 80 11.89 17.22 11.37
C SER A 80 10.79 16.65 12.28
N GLY A 81 10.98 15.41 12.72
CA GLY A 81 10.06 14.75 13.64
C GLY A 81 10.24 13.24 13.66
N SER A 82 9.17 12.54 13.99
CA SER A 82 9.10 11.08 13.89
C SER A 82 8.52 10.66 12.54
N LEU A 83 9.11 9.62 11.96
CA LEU A 83 8.63 8.92 10.77
C LEU A 83 8.11 7.55 11.19
N GLY A 84 6.86 7.29 10.83
CA GLY A 84 6.23 5.98 10.93
C GLY A 84 5.43 5.66 9.67
N PHE A 85 5.08 4.40 9.49
CA PHE A 85 4.18 3.98 8.42
C PHE A 85 3.59 2.60 8.71
N THR A 86 2.45 2.31 8.11
CA THR A 86 1.86 0.97 8.07
C THR A 86 1.74 0.53 6.61
N ILE A 87 2.33 -0.62 6.30
CA ILE A 87 2.04 -1.43 5.13
C ILE A 87 0.87 -2.33 5.51
N LEU A 88 -0.30 -2.11 4.93
CA LEU A 88 -1.50 -2.89 5.14
C LEU A 88 -1.76 -3.76 3.91
N PRO A 89 -1.49 -5.08 3.97
CA PRO A 89 -1.71 -5.98 2.85
C PRO A 89 -3.16 -6.01 2.38
N ILE A 90 -3.38 -6.23 1.09
CA ILE A 90 -4.72 -6.55 0.59
C ILE A 90 -5.16 -7.92 1.14
N ASN A 91 -4.23 -8.89 1.15
CA ASN A 91 -4.41 -10.21 1.77
C ASN A 91 -3.59 -10.32 3.06
N GLU A 92 -4.25 -10.53 4.20
CA GLU A 92 -3.60 -10.61 5.54
C GLU A 92 -2.69 -11.84 5.73
N GLN A 93 -2.70 -12.76 4.77
CA GLN A 93 -1.81 -13.93 4.77
C GLN A 93 -0.51 -13.67 4.01
N ASP A 94 -0.41 -12.53 3.32
CA ASP A 94 0.82 -12.16 2.62
C ASP A 94 1.93 -11.81 3.58
N ASP A 95 3.14 -11.98 3.07
CA ASP A 95 4.41 -11.83 3.73
C ASP A 95 5.13 -10.63 3.11
N PHE A 96 5.14 -9.53 3.86
CA PHE A 96 5.66 -8.26 3.38
C PHE A 96 6.95 -7.92 4.12
N ASP A 97 8.04 -7.91 3.36
CA ASP A 97 9.34 -7.45 3.81
C ASP A 97 9.50 -5.98 3.49
N PHE A 98 10.19 -5.23 4.35
CA PHE A 98 10.56 -3.87 4.04
C PHE A 98 11.97 -3.51 4.49
N VAL A 99 12.57 -2.58 3.76
CA VAL A 99 13.80 -1.92 4.18
C VAL A 99 13.67 -0.42 3.99
N LEU A 100 13.88 0.33 5.07
CA LEU A 100 13.95 1.78 5.05
C LEU A 100 15.41 2.20 5.05
N TYR A 101 15.80 2.97 4.04
CA TYR A 101 17.11 3.58 3.96
C TYR A 101 17.04 5.10 4.05
N ARG A 102 18.08 5.69 4.64
CA ARG A 102 18.42 7.10 4.48
C ARG A 102 19.39 7.27 3.32
N LEU A 103 19.16 8.25 2.45
CA LEU A 103 20.11 8.61 1.40
C LEU A 103 21.20 9.51 1.98
N GLN A 104 22.45 9.31 1.56
CA GLN A 104 23.58 10.16 1.96
C GLN A 104 23.60 11.53 1.23
N GLY A 105 22.63 11.76 0.33
CA GLY A 105 22.43 13.02 -0.36
C GLY A 105 21.00 13.17 -0.85
N ASP A 106 20.82 13.77 -2.03
CA ASP A 106 19.48 14.03 -2.56
C ASP A 106 18.84 12.80 -3.23
N LEU A 107 17.59 12.96 -3.68
CA LEU A 107 16.78 11.92 -4.32
C LEU A 107 17.35 11.35 -5.64
N SER A 108 18.39 11.96 -6.20
CA SER A 108 19.10 11.44 -7.38
C SER A 108 20.19 10.43 -7.02
N GLN A 109 20.65 10.41 -5.77
CA GLN A 109 21.74 9.57 -5.29
C GLN A 109 21.22 8.30 -4.60
N TYR A 110 20.32 7.57 -5.27
CA TYR A 110 19.62 6.41 -4.71
C TYR A 110 20.53 5.21 -4.36
N ASP A 111 21.74 5.15 -4.93
CA ASP A 111 22.73 4.08 -4.65
C ASP A 111 23.51 4.29 -3.34
N LEU A 112 23.59 5.53 -2.84
CA LEU A 112 24.34 5.86 -1.63
C LEU A 112 23.39 5.96 -0.44
N ARG A 113 23.20 4.83 0.24
CA ARG A 113 22.17 4.71 1.26
C ARG A 113 22.62 3.93 2.49
N GLU A 114 22.06 4.30 3.63
CA GLU A 114 22.28 3.69 4.94
C GLU A 114 20.97 3.04 5.40
N GLU A 115 21.03 1.77 5.81
CA GLU A 115 19.87 1.08 6.38
C GLU A 115 19.51 1.65 7.74
N LEU A 116 18.23 1.96 7.95
CA LEU A 116 17.70 2.42 9.23
C LEU A 116 16.83 1.38 9.91
N ARG A 117 16.00 0.69 9.11
CA ARG A 117 15.08 -0.35 9.58
C ARG A 117 14.97 -1.41 8.50
N CYS A 118 14.99 -2.66 8.93
CA CYS A 118 14.81 -3.84 8.08
C CYS A 118 13.93 -4.82 8.86
N LEU A 119 12.80 -5.21 8.27
CA LEU A 119 11.95 -6.26 8.82
C LEU A 119 11.52 -7.20 7.70
N ALA A 120 11.81 -8.48 7.87
CA ALA A 120 11.48 -9.55 6.93
C ALA A 120 10.94 -10.75 7.71
N TYR A 121 9.87 -10.48 8.45
CA TYR A 121 9.21 -11.50 9.25
C TYR A 121 8.06 -12.09 8.47
N GLY A 122 8.08 -13.42 8.36
CA GLY A 122 7.18 -14.17 7.51
C GLY A 122 7.27 -15.68 7.75
N PRO A 123 6.20 -16.46 7.53
CA PRO A 123 6.28 -17.90 7.48
C PRO A 123 6.99 -18.34 6.20
N GLU A 124 7.72 -19.45 6.25
CA GLU A 124 8.35 -20.01 5.06
C GLU A 124 7.33 -20.28 3.93
N MET A 125 7.79 -20.24 2.68
CA MET A 125 6.98 -20.55 1.52
C MET A 125 6.38 -21.97 1.62
N GLY A 126 5.06 -22.06 1.64
CA GLY A 126 4.33 -23.32 1.81
C GLY A 126 3.98 -23.66 3.26
N GLU A 127 4.49 -22.92 4.25
CA GLU A 127 4.12 -23.08 5.64
C GLU A 127 2.94 -22.19 6.03
N SER A 128 2.05 -22.76 6.86
CA SER A 128 0.98 -22.01 7.50
C SER A 128 1.48 -21.37 8.79
N LYS A 129 0.92 -20.21 9.13
CA LYS A 129 1.14 -19.54 10.42
C LYS A 129 0.88 -20.51 11.57
N SER A 130 1.85 -20.72 12.45
CA SER A 130 1.63 -21.47 13.70
C SER A 130 0.83 -20.63 14.69
N VAL A 131 0.11 -21.29 15.61
CA VAL A 131 -0.67 -20.60 16.66
C VAL A 131 0.27 -19.73 17.50
N GLY A 132 -0.06 -18.43 17.65
CA GLY A 132 0.71 -17.49 18.47
C GLY A 132 1.83 -16.73 17.74
N GLN A 133 2.08 -17.06 16.48
CA GLN A 133 2.92 -16.25 15.59
C GLN A 133 2.13 -15.04 15.07
N ASN A 134 2.76 -13.88 14.89
CA ASN A 134 2.16 -12.64 14.37
C ASN A 134 3.09 -11.94 13.38
N CYS A 135 3.52 -12.66 12.34
CA CYS A 135 4.48 -12.22 11.31
C CYS A 135 3.86 -12.14 9.90
N THR A 136 2.54 -12.03 9.78
CA THR A 136 1.87 -11.82 8.48
C THR A 136 0.83 -10.73 8.67
N GLY A 137 0.37 -10.15 7.57
CA GLY A 137 -0.57 -9.03 7.62
C GLY A 137 0.20 -7.72 7.78
N ALA A 138 -0.41 -6.76 8.48
CA ALA A 138 0.19 -5.42 8.55
C ALA A 138 1.60 -5.43 9.16
N THR A 139 2.44 -4.56 8.62
CA THR A 139 3.83 -4.34 9.03
C THR A 139 4.23 -2.87 8.92
N GLY A 140 5.41 -2.50 9.40
CA GLY A 140 5.97 -1.17 9.23
C GLY A 140 6.59 -0.62 10.51
N LEU A 141 6.41 0.69 10.72
CA LEU A 141 6.98 1.44 11.84
C LEU A 141 5.90 2.07 12.71
N VAL A 142 5.86 1.70 13.99
CA VAL A 142 4.90 2.20 14.99
C VAL A 142 5.62 2.57 16.29
N ALA A 143 4.97 3.39 17.13
CA ALA A 143 5.53 3.78 18.42
C ALA A 143 5.44 2.64 19.45
N GLY A 144 6.51 2.42 20.22
CA GLY A 144 6.60 1.41 21.27
C GLY A 144 7.03 0.01 20.80
N ALA A 145 7.39 -0.15 19.52
CA ALA A 145 7.91 -1.39 18.96
C ALA A 145 9.43 -1.52 19.18
N ALA A 146 10.00 -2.66 18.80
CA ALA A 146 11.45 -2.87 18.92
C ALA A 146 12.22 -2.05 17.86
N PRO A 147 13.40 -1.48 18.16
CA PRO A 147 14.15 -0.69 17.19
C PRO A 147 14.81 -1.52 16.08
N THR A 148 14.99 -2.82 16.31
CA THR A 148 15.68 -3.75 15.40
C THR A 148 14.97 -5.09 15.37
N ALA A 149 14.92 -5.71 14.19
CA ALA A 149 14.54 -7.10 14.03
C ALA A 149 15.72 -8.03 14.32
N PHE A 150 15.42 -9.29 14.59
CA PHE A 150 16.40 -10.37 14.70
C PHE A 150 16.13 -11.39 13.58
N GLY A 151 16.94 -11.34 12.52
CA GLY A 151 16.90 -12.30 11.41
C GLY A 151 15.61 -12.29 10.60
N GLU A 152 15.40 -13.38 9.88
CA GLU A 152 14.22 -13.67 9.06
C GLU A 152 13.27 -14.67 9.77
N GLY A 153 12.13 -14.92 9.14
CA GLY A 153 11.18 -15.94 9.57
C GLY A 153 10.16 -15.41 10.56
N CYS A 154 9.54 -16.29 11.34
CA CYS A 154 8.39 -15.94 12.16
C CYS A 154 8.62 -16.25 13.65
N PRO A 155 9.35 -15.39 14.38
CA PRO A 155 9.62 -15.63 15.79
C PRO A 155 8.33 -15.65 16.61
N VAL A 156 8.30 -16.44 17.67
CA VAL A 156 7.17 -16.45 18.61
C VAL A 156 7.27 -15.22 19.51
N GLY A 157 6.15 -14.50 19.68
CA GLY A 157 6.06 -13.39 20.63
C GLY A 157 6.70 -12.08 20.15
N VAL A 158 7.07 -11.97 18.87
CA VAL A 158 7.46 -10.69 18.26
C VAL A 158 6.28 -10.05 17.55
N GLU A 159 6.31 -8.72 17.46
CA GLU A 159 5.36 -7.96 16.65
C GLU A 159 5.93 -7.80 15.23
N ASN A 160 5.04 -7.74 14.23
CA ASN A 160 5.42 -7.47 12.84
C ASN A 160 5.71 -5.98 12.59
N PHE A 161 6.32 -5.29 13.54
CA PHE A 161 6.57 -3.85 13.46
C PHE A 161 7.89 -3.49 14.14
N LEU A 162 8.51 -2.40 13.69
CA LEU A 162 9.67 -1.79 14.34
C LEU A 162 9.36 -0.36 14.83
N GLU A 163 10.23 0.17 15.69
CA GLU A 163 10.09 1.51 16.26
C GLU A 163 10.21 2.59 15.19
N LEU A 164 9.48 3.69 15.38
CA LEU A 164 9.61 4.93 14.61
C LEU A 164 11.08 5.39 14.47
N VAL A 165 11.34 6.19 13.44
CA VAL A 165 12.65 6.80 13.20
C VAL A 165 12.57 8.30 13.40
N SER A 166 13.54 8.88 14.12
CA SER A 166 13.74 10.34 14.16
C SER A 166 14.38 10.81 12.85
N VAL A 167 13.76 11.77 12.19
CA VAL A 167 14.17 12.27 10.89
C VAL A 167 14.32 13.79 10.92
N GLU A 168 15.26 14.31 10.15
CA GLU A 168 15.59 15.73 10.10
C GLU A 168 15.21 16.37 8.76
N SER A 169 14.83 17.65 8.81
CA SER A 169 14.55 18.47 7.63
C SER A 169 15.69 18.41 6.61
N GLY A 170 15.35 18.16 5.35
CA GLY A 170 16.28 18.06 4.22
C GLY A 170 16.85 16.65 3.99
N GLU A 171 16.70 15.73 4.94
CA GLU A 171 17.07 14.33 4.72
C GLU A 171 16.14 13.67 3.71
N SER A 172 16.69 12.77 2.88
CA SER A 172 15.93 12.00 1.90
C SER A 172 15.98 10.52 2.23
N TYR A 173 14.89 9.83 1.92
CA TYR A 173 14.65 8.45 2.31
C TYR A 173 14.17 7.65 1.12
N ILE A 174 14.45 6.34 1.14
CA ILE A 174 13.90 5.37 0.20
C ILE A 174 13.40 4.14 0.96
N LEU A 175 12.19 3.69 0.63
CA LEU A 175 11.54 2.52 1.19
C LEU A 175 11.44 1.45 0.11
N PHE A 176 12.01 0.29 0.38
CA PHE A 176 11.76 -0.96 -0.33
C PHE A 176 10.63 -1.72 0.35
N VAL A 177 9.70 -2.25 -0.44
CA VAL A 177 8.66 -3.16 0.02
C VAL A 177 8.62 -4.35 -0.94
N ASN A 178 8.67 -5.58 -0.43
CA ASN A 178 8.57 -6.81 -1.20
C ASN A 178 7.48 -7.72 -0.63
N ASN A 179 6.62 -8.27 -1.50
CA ASN A 179 5.70 -9.35 -1.13
C ASN A 179 6.32 -10.71 -1.51
N PHE A 180 6.84 -11.44 -0.53
CA PHE A 180 7.51 -12.72 -0.75
C PHE A 180 6.55 -13.85 -1.13
N ARG A 181 5.24 -13.67 -0.86
CA ARG A 181 4.23 -14.72 -0.96
C ARG A 181 3.38 -14.66 -2.23
N SER A 182 3.02 -13.46 -2.68
CA SER A 182 2.11 -13.32 -3.83
C SER A 182 2.27 -11.98 -4.56
N SER A 183 1.56 -11.81 -5.66
CA SER A 183 1.49 -10.53 -6.39
C SER A 183 0.42 -9.57 -5.88
N ASN A 184 -0.28 -9.90 -4.79
CA ASN A 184 -1.25 -8.98 -4.19
C ASN A 184 -0.53 -7.75 -3.65
N GLY A 185 -1.16 -6.59 -3.80
CA GLY A 185 -0.61 -5.34 -3.33
C GLY A 185 -0.97 -4.99 -1.87
N PHE A 186 -0.80 -3.73 -1.53
CA PHE A 186 -0.93 -3.18 -0.19
C PHE A 186 -1.32 -1.70 -0.23
N LEU A 187 -1.72 -1.21 0.93
CA LEU A 187 -1.80 0.22 1.23
C LEU A 187 -0.62 0.64 2.09
N LEU A 188 -0.09 1.83 1.85
CA LEU A 188 0.95 2.44 2.66
C LEU A 188 0.41 3.76 3.24
N GLU A 189 0.24 3.75 4.56
CA GLU A 189 -0.25 4.88 5.34
C GLU A 189 0.88 5.41 6.23
N PHE A 190 1.31 6.64 6.00
CA PHE A 190 2.36 7.26 6.82
C PHE A 190 1.78 7.83 8.13
N SER A 191 2.54 7.66 9.21
CA SER A 191 2.26 8.18 10.54
C SER A 191 3.43 9.03 11.05
N GLY A 192 3.41 9.42 12.32
CA GLY A 192 4.44 10.27 12.92
C GLY A 192 4.27 11.77 12.61
N THR A 193 5.20 12.56 13.14
CA THR A 193 5.10 14.03 13.23
C THR A 193 5.84 14.78 12.13
N CYS A 194 6.74 14.11 11.39
CA CYS A 194 7.41 14.74 10.25
C CYS A 194 6.45 15.04 9.09
N THR A 195 6.84 15.95 8.20
CA THR A 195 6.14 16.23 6.94
C THR A 195 7.08 16.02 5.76
N PHE A 196 6.50 15.75 4.60
CA PHE A 196 7.26 15.57 3.36
C PHE A 196 7.30 16.88 2.59
N LYS A 197 8.38 17.06 1.84
CA LYS A 197 8.56 18.19 0.95
C LYS A 197 7.62 18.09 -0.24
N GLU A 198 6.76 19.09 -0.37
CA GLU A 198 5.96 19.28 -1.57
C GLU A 198 6.88 19.63 -2.74
N ILE A 199 6.86 18.81 -3.80
CA ILE A 199 7.67 19.02 -5.00
C ILE A 199 6.72 19.30 -6.17
N ALA A 200 6.96 20.39 -6.89
CA ALA A 200 6.22 20.66 -8.13
C ALA A 200 6.68 19.68 -9.22
N GLY A 201 5.80 18.74 -9.63
CA GLY A 201 6.11 17.72 -10.62
C GLY A 201 5.11 16.55 -10.62
N PRO A 202 5.36 15.45 -11.36
CA PRO A 202 4.52 14.26 -11.32
C PRO A 202 4.78 13.49 -10.01
N CYS A 203 4.31 14.05 -8.89
CA CYS A 203 4.15 13.31 -7.65
C CYS A 203 2.92 12.42 -7.78
N ASN A 204 3.04 11.13 -7.48
CA ASN A 204 1.86 10.29 -7.45
C ASN A 204 1.03 10.69 -6.22
N THR A 205 -0.15 11.24 -6.47
CA THR A 205 -1.08 11.67 -5.43
C THR A 205 -2.12 10.61 -5.11
N SER A 206 -2.09 9.42 -5.73
CA SER A 206 -3.13 8.36 -5.68
C SER A 206 -3.99 8.38 -4.42
N THR A 207 -5.03 9.23 -4.42
CA THR A 207 -5.98 9.38 -3.33
C THR A 207 -7.14 8.40 -3.47
N SER A 208 -6.95 7.26 -4.13
CA SER A 208 -8.02 6.28 -4.26
C SER A 208 -8.24 5.65 -2.90
N THR A 209 -9.16 6.25 -2.15
CA THR A 209 -9.74 5.76 -0.90
C THR A 209 -10.43 4.42 -1.10
N VAL A 210 -10.60 3.95 -2.34
CA VAL A 210 -11.11 2.62 -2.64
C VAL A 210 -10.17 1.93 -3.60
N LEU A 211 -9.61 0.81 -3.18
CA LEU A 211 -9.06 -0.20 -4.08
C LEU A 211 -10.21 -0.84 -4.85
N ASN A 212 -10.70 -0.15 -5.88
CA ASN A 212 -11.51 -0.79 -6.88
C ASN A 212 -10.55 -1.60 -7.76
N ASN A 213 -10.81 -2.89 -7.93
CA ASN A 213 -10.40 -3.51 -9.19
C ASN A 213 -11.11 -2.67 -10.26
N LEU A 214 -10.33 -1.86 -11.00
CA LEU A 214 -10.79 -0.96 -12.07
C LEU A 214 -11.38 -1.78 -13.24
N GLN A 215 -12.45 -2.53 -12.98
CA GLN A 215 -13.22 -3.35 -13.92
C GLN A 215 -14.33 -4.18 -13.26
N ASP A 216 -14.66 -3.99 -11.97
CA ASP A 216 -15.82 -4.70 -11.42
C ASP A 216 -17.14 -4.01 -11.84
N ALA A 217 -17.69 -4.41 -12.99
CA ALA A 217 -19.01 -3.97 -13.43
C ALA A 217 -20.16 -4.45 -12.50
N VAL A 218 -19.84 -5.23 -11.46
CA VAL A 218 -20.81 -5.82 -10.54
C VAL A 218 -21.07 -4.95 -9.32
N LEU A 219 -20.10 -4.16 -8.86
CA LEU A 219 -20.19 -3.41 -7.60
C LEU A 219 -19.56 -2.01 -7.70
N ASP A 220 -20.33 -0.99 -7.33
CA ASP A 220 -19.84 0.35 -7.08
C ASP A 220 -19.81 0.61 -5.57
N VAL A 221 -18.73 1.22 -5.08
CA VAL A 221 -18.46 1.43 -3.65
C VAL A 221 -18.18 2.90 -3.40
N SER A 222 -19.00 3.53 -2.56
CA SER A 222 -18.76 4.90 -2.12
C SER A 222 -17.62 4.97 -1.10
N GLU A 223 -17.11 6.18 -0.88
CA GLU A 223 -16.28 6.46 0.28
C GLU A 223 -17.05 6.25 1.59
N VAL A 224 -16.30 6.14 2.69
CA VAL A 224 -16.86 6.05 4.04
C VAL A 224 -17.37 7.43 4.47
N VAL A 225 -18.60 7.51 4.97
CA VAL A 225 -19.25 8.77 5.39
C VAL A 225 -20.00 8.64 6.73
N PRO A 226 -19.99 9.65 7.61
CA PRO A 226 -19.13 10.84 7.54
C PRO A 226 -17.66 10.47 7.75
N ASN A 227 -16.77 11.27 7.19
CA ASN A 227 -15.33 11.17 7.41
C ASN A 227 -14.77 12.56 7.74
N PRO A 228 -14.39 12.82 8.99
CA PRO A 228 -14.28 11.86 10.09
C PRO A 228 -15.62 11.39 10.70
N ALA A 229 -15.64 10.17 11.22
CA ALA A 229 -16.78 9.56 11.91
C ALA A 229 -16.71 9.78 13.43
N THR A 230 -17.86 9.89 14.09
CA THR A 230 -17.95 10.02 15.56
C THR A 230 -18.51 8.75 16.19
N ASP A 231 -19.78 8.43 15.92
CA ASP A 231 -20.43 7.24 16.49
C ASP A 231 -20.70 6.15 15.47
N ALA A 232 -20.95 6.54 14.23
CA ALA A 232 -21.22 5.63 13.13
C ALA A 232 -20.51 6.09 11.85
N ALA A 233 -20.13 5.11 11.03
CA ALA A 233 -19.63 5.28 9.69
C ALA A 233 -20.48 4.45 8.72
N GLN A 234 -20.71 4.95 7.52
CA GLN A 234 -21.53 4.31 6.50
C GLN A 234 -20.77 4.17 5.19
N ILE A 235 -21.09 3.10 4.46
CA ILE A 235 -20.59 2.85 3.11
C ILE A 235 -21.78 2.49 2.25
N ASN A 236 -22.00 3.27 1.19
CA ASN A 236 -23.02 2.99 0.20
C ASN A 236 -22.42 2.09 -0.88
N LEU A 237 -23.17 1.06 -1.26
CA LEU A 237 -22.76 0.07 -2.23
C LEU A 237 -23.89 -0.12 -3.23
N THR A 238 -23.59 -0.15 -4.52
CA THR A 238 -24.59 -0.49 -5.54
C THR A 238 -24.13 -1.74 -6.27
N ALA A 239 -24.93 -2.81 -6.18
CA ALA A 239 -24.59 -4.09 -6.83
C ALA A 239 -25.59 -4.45 -7.93
N THR A 240 -25.12 -5.06 -9.01
CA THR A 240 -26.00 -5.53 -10.10
C THR A 240 -26.61 -6.91 -9.80
N ARG A 241 -26.05 -7.65 -8.84
CA ARG A 241 -26.55 -8.95 -8.36
C ARG A 241 -26.26 -9.13 -6.87
N ALA A 242 -26.79 -10.19 -6.28
CA ALA A 242 -26.47 -10.55 -4.91
C ALA A 242 -25.02 -11.03 -4.80
N LEU A 243 -24.32 -10.58 -3.76
CA LEU A 243 -22.94 -10.97 -3.44
C LEU A 243 -22.85 -11.32 -1.95
N ALA A 244 -22.09 -12.36 -1.61
CA ALA A 244 -21.82 -12.75 -0.24
C ALA A 244 -20.34 -12.55 0.10
N GLY A 245 -20.05 -12.25 1.35
CA GLY A 245 -18.68 -12.10 1.81
C GLY A 245 -18.55 -11.60 3.23
N GLN A 246 -17.57 -10.73 3.47
CA GLN A 246 -17.17 -10.32 4.81
C GLN A 246 -16.77 -8.85 4.85
N LEU A 247 -17.15 -8.18 5.93
CA LEU A 247 -16.65 -6.86 6.29
C LEU A 247 -15.68 -6.99 7.46
N LEU A 248 -14.54 -6.34 7.35
CA LEU A 248 -13.52 -6.22 8.39
C LEU A 248 -13.32 -4.74 8.71
N LEU A 249 -13.27 -4.42 10.00
CA LEU A 249 -12.83 -3.12 10.49
C LEU A 249 -11.44 -3.31 11.09
N ILE A 250 -10.46 -2.56 10.60
CA ILE A 250 -9.04 -2.75 10.87
C ILE A 250 -8.48 -1.42 11.40
N ASP A 251 -7.69 -1.45 12.48
CA ASP A 251 -7.00 -0.26 13.00
C ASP A 251 -5.70 0.05 12.23
N LEU A 252 -5.06 1.17 12.54
CA LEU A 252 -3.80 1.60 11.89
C LEU A 252 -2.65 0.58 12.02
N ASN A 253 -2.71 -0.34 12.98
CA ASN A 253 -1.69 -1.38 13.17
C ASN A 253 -2.11 -2.72 12.55
N GLY A 254 -3.16 -2.72 11.70
CA GLY A 254 -3.65 -3.91 11.03
C GLY A 254 -4.48 -4.85 11.91
N ARG A 255 -4.81 -4.48 13.15
CA ARG A 255 -5.59 -5.38 14.02
C ARG A 255 -7.06 -5.32 13.63
N ILE A 256 -7.65 -6.48 13.42
CA ILE A 256 -9.08 -6.62 13.13
C ILE A 256 -9.88 -6.32 14.41
N ARG A 257 -10.61 -5.20 14.42
CA ARG A 257 -11.48 -4.75 15.52
C ARG A 257 -12.88 -5.34 15.44
N LYS A 258 -13.41 -5.51 14.23
CA LYS A 258 -14.71 -6.15 13.97
C LYS A 258 -14.61 -7.00 12.70
N SER A 259 -15.33 -8.12 12.67
CA SER A 259 -15.44 -9.01 11.53
C SER A 259 -16.86 -9.54 11.43
N ASN A 260 -17.58 -9.12 10.40
CA ASN A 260 -19.00 -9.43 10.22
C ASN A 260 -19.21 -10.12 8.86
N PRO A 261 -20.02 -11.19 8.79
CA PRO A 261 -20.49 -11.68 7.50
C PRO A 261 -21.34 -10.60 6.82
N LEU A 262 -21.28 -10.56 5.49
CA LEU A 262 -21.91 -9.55 4.67
C LEU A 262 -22.67 -10.21 3.52
N THR A 263 -23.88 -9.72 3.23
CA THR A 263 -24.62 -10.07 2.02
C THR A 263 -25.13 -8.78 1.40
N ILE A 264 -24.73 -8.53 0.16
CA ILE A 264 -25.14 -7.37 -0.64
C ILE A 264 -26.27 -7.84 -1.55
N MET A 265 -27.36 -7.10 -1.58
CA MET A 265 -28.51 -7.35 -2.44
C MET A 265 -28.35 -6.60 -3.77
N PRO A 266 -29.03 -7.02 -4.85
CA PRO A 266 -29.10 -6.21 -6.07
C PRO A 266 -29.71 -4.83 -5.77
N GLY A 267 -29.12 -3.78 -6.34
CA GLY A 267 -29.49 -2.38 -6.09
C GLY A 267 -28.60 -1.70 -5.05
N GLU A 268 -29.13 -0.64 -4.46
CA GLU A 268 -28.44 0.14 -3.42
C GLU A 268 -28.48 -0.58 -2.07
N ASN A 269 -27.35 -0.55 -1.36
CA ASN A 269 -27.16 -1.09 -0.03
C ASN A 269 -26.41 -0.05 0.82
N ILE A 270 -26.73 0.02 2.10
CA ILE A 270 -26.04 0.89 3.06
C ILE A 270 -25.47 0.01 4.16
N LEU A 271 -24.16 -0.03 4.27
CA LEU A 271 -23.48 -0.70 5.37
C LEU A 271 -23.24 0.30 6.48
N SER A 272 -23.80 0.04 7.66
CA SER A 272 -23.60 0.86 8.86
C SER A 272 -22.62 0.18 9.81
N LEU A 273 -21.64 0.94 10.27
CA LEU A 273 -20.61 0.53 11.21
C LEU A 273 -20.72 1.39 12.45
N ASP A 274 -21.07 0.77 13.57
CA ASP A 274 -20.92 1.41 14.88
C ASP A 274 -19.43 1.50 15.23
N VAL A 275 -18.94 2.73 15.41
CA VAL A 275 -17.55 3.04 15.76
C VAL A 275 -17.46 3.81 17.08
N SER A 276 -18.56 3.96 17.81
CA SER A 276 -18.66 4.77 19.04
C SER A 276 -17.66 4.36 20.13
N LEU A 277 -17.35 3.07 20.24
CA LEU A 277 -16.42 2.51 21.23
C LEU A 277 -14.96 2.48 20.76
N LEU A 278 -14.65 3.02 19.58
CA LEU A 278 -13.27 3.11 19.09
C LEU A 278 -12.62 4.39 19.59
N GLU A 279 -11.34 4.27 19.94
CA GLU A 279 -10.50 5.43 20.20
C GLU A 279 -10.31 6.26 18.92
N PRO A 280 -10.06 7.57 19.04
CA PRO A 280 -9.74 8.42 17.90
C PRO A 280 -8.52 7.92 17.14
N GLY A 281 -8.57 7.95 15.81
CA GLY A 281 -7.47 7.46 14.98
C GLY A 281 -7.86 7.13 13.54
N VAL A 282 -6.92 6.53 12.83
CA VAL A 282 -7.11 6.05 11.45
C VAL A 282 -7.58 4.61 11.47
N PHE A 283 -8.61 4.32 10.69
CA PHE A 283 -9.16 3.00 10.52
C PHE A 283 -9.35 2.68 9.04
N PHE A 284 -9.42 1.39 8.76
CA PHE A 284 -9.67 0.84 7.44
C PHE A 284 -10.89 -0.08 7.49
N VAL A 285 -11.79 0.08 6.53
CA VAL A 285 -12.84 -0.89 6.25
C VAL A 285 -12.41 -1.72 5.07
N LYS A 286 -12.34 -3.04 5.25
CA LYS A 286 -12.05 -4.01 4.19
C LYS A 286 -13.28 -4.86 3.92
N ILE A 287 -13.79 -4.81 2.70
CA ILE A 287 -14.92 -5.60 2.23
C ILE A 287 -14.40 -6.65 1.26
N ARG A 288 -14.63 -7.92 1.56
CA ARG A 288 -14.30 -9.06 0.69
C ARG A 288 -15.57 -9.63 0.11
N LEU A 289 -15.71 -9.68 -1.20
CA LEU A 289 -16.88 -10.20 -1.90
C LEU A 289 -16.41 -11.05 -3.08
N GLU A 290 -16.77 -12.33 -3.13
CA GLU A 290 -16.47 -13.24 -4.25
C GLU A 290 -15.04 -13.12 -4.83
N GLY A 291 -14.01 -13.08 -3.95
CA GLY A 291 -12.60 -12.98 -4.36
C GLY A 291 -12.09 -11.56 -4.65
N HIS A 292 -12.95 -10.55 -4.61
CA HIS A 292 -12.58 -9.15 -4.73
C HIS A 292 -12.43 -8.53 -3.34
N THR A 293 -11.47 -7.60 -3.20
CA THR A 293 -11.24 -6.87 -1.96
C THR A 293 -11.34 -5.37 -2.22
N TYR A 294 -12.22 -4.73 -1.47
CA TYR A 294 -12.37 -3.28 -1.43
C TYR A 294 -11.84 -2.81 -0.09
N LEU A 295 -11.07 -1.73 -0.08
CA LEU A 295 -10.46 -1.21 1.12
C LEU A 295 -10.62 0.30 1.14
N ALA A 296 -11.16 0.83 2.24
CA ALA A 296 -11.30 2.26 2.44
C ALA A 296 -10.81 2.76 3.79
N ARG A 297 -10.09 3.88 3.77
CA ARG A 297 -9.59 4.58 4.95
C ARG A 297 -10.62 5.58 5.44
N PHE A 298 -10.80 5.68 6.76
CA PHE A 298 -11.55 6.76 7.39
C PHE A 298 -10.92 7.17 8.72
N TYR A 299 -11.28 8.35 9.20
CA TYR A 299 -10.82 8.89 10.48
C TYR A 299 -11.95 8.77 11.51
N LYS A 300 -11.61 8.32 12.72
CA LYS A 300 -12.45 8.39 13.90
C LYS A 300 -12.03 9.60 14.74
N HIS A 301 -12.99 10.46 15.07
CA HIS A 301 -12.82 11.56 16.02
C HIS A 301 -12.96 11.13 17.47
#